data_AF-A0A380FZ01-F1
#
_entry.id   AF-A0A380FZ01-F1
#
_cell.length_a   1.000
_cell.length_b   1.000
_cell.length_c   1.000
_cell.angle_alpha   90.00
_cell.angle_beta   90.00
_cell.angle_gamma   90.00
#
_symmetry.space_group_name_H-M   'P 1'
#
loop_
_entity.id
_entity.type
_entity.pdbx_description
1 polymer ?
#
loop_
_entity_poly.entity_id
_entity_poly.type
_entity_poly.pdbx_seq_one_letter_code
_entity_poly.pdbx_strand_id
1 'polypeptide(L)'
;MVKLKRKIEMNLYELINWAWDNNIKDKRYESIKGLDTVYFDQYGIVQLYESVSSEDVFIIETEEEITEETLLPKILALYDGTLPEILINERIENIDLNKEDTVYLMEDDTNLTLVWKKGELVK
;
A
#
# COMPACT_ATOMS: atom_id res chain seq x y z
N MET A 1 -6.22 -13.15 -6.84
CA MET A 1 -5.09 -12.48 -6.18
C MET A 1 -4.25 -11.77 -7.21
N VAL A 2 -3.86 -10.53 -6.94
CA VAL A 2 -2.87 -9.76 -7.69
C VAL A 2 -1.78 -9.32 -6.75
N LYS A 3 -0.54 -9.30 -7.23
CA LYS A 3 0.58 -8.72 -6.51
C LYS A 3 0.78 -7.29 -6.98
N LEU A 4 0.52 -6.34 -6.10
CA LEU A 4 0.72 -4.93 -6.39
C LEU A 4 1.97 -4.43 -5.69
N LYS A 5 2.91 -3.91 -6.47
CA LYS A 5 4.01 -3.12 -5.94
C LYS A 5 3.54 -1.70 -5.74
N ARG A 6 3.57 -1.22 -4.50
CA ARG A 6 3.22 0.15 -4.17
C ARG A 6 4.25 0.81 -3.29
N LYS A 7 4.31 2.14 -3.40
CA LYS A 7 5.08 3.00 -2.51
C LYS A 7 4.16 3.48 -1.41
N ILE A 8 4.51 3.19 -0.17
CA ILE A 8 3.78 3.72 0.98
C ILE A 8 4.71 4.54 1.85
N GLU A 9 4.17 5.65 2.32
CA GLU A 9 4.81 6.50 3.31
C GLU A 9 4.52 5.92 4.71
N MET A 10 5.57 5.78 5.50
CA MET A 10 5.50 5.31 6.87
C MET A 10 6.29 6.24 7.77
N ASN A 11 5.75 6.56 8.94
CA ASN A 11 6.55 7.12 10.02
C ASN A 11 7.44 6.03 10.64
N LEU A 12 8.35 6.42 11.54
CA LEU A 12 9.28 5.48 12.19
C LEU A 12 8.56 4.31 12.89
N TYR A 13 7.45 4.56 13.58
CA TYR A 13 6.71 3.53 14.31
C TYR A 13 6.06 2.52 13.36
N GLU A 14 5.44 3.00 12.29
CA GLU A 14 4.85 2.16 11.25
C GLU A 14 5.90 1.32 10.54
N LEU A 15 7.06 1.91 10.20
CA LEU A 15 8.16 1.21 9.55
C LEU A 15 8.69 0.06 10.40
N ILE A 16 8.88 0.29 11.71
CA ILE A 16 9.38 -0.76 12.64
C ILE A 16 8.39 -1.91 12.74
N ASN A 17 7.11 -1.63 12.97
CA ASN A 17 6.09 -2.67 13.07
C ASN A 17 5.95 -3.46 11.76
N TRP A 18 5.84 -2.74 10.64
CA TRP A 18 5.75 -3.36 9.33
C TRP A 18 6.96 -4.25 9.04
N ALA A 19 8.17 -3.79 9.37
CA ALA A 19 9.39 -4.56 9.15
C ALA A 19 9.42 -5.85 9.99
N TRP A 20 8.94 -5.82 11.23
CA TRP A 20 8.83 -7.02 12.06
C TRP A 20 7.76 -7.98 11.57
N ASP A 21 6.58 -7.48 11.22
CA ASP A 21 5.48 -8.30 10.68
C ASP A 21 5.88 -9.00 9.38
N ASN A 22 6.75 -8.36 8.58
CA ASN A 22 7.26 -8.89 7.32
C ASN A 22 8.65 -9.56 7.46
N ASN A 23 9.16 -9.73 8.69
CA ASN A 23 10.45 -10.37 8.98
C ASN A 23 11.62 -9.80 8.14
N ILE A 24 11.63 -8.48 7.98
CA ILE A 24 12.67 -7.73 7.26
C ILE A 24 13.97 -7.77 8.05
N LYS A 25 15.07 -8.11 7.36
CA LYS A 25 16.42 -8.24 7.91
C LYS A 25 17.44 -7.74 6.91
N ASP A 26 18.58 -7.30 7.45
CA ASP A 26 19.73 -6.78 6.70
C ASP A 26 19.33 -5.74 5.64
N LYS A 27 18.48 -4.78 6.04
CA LYS A 27 17.92 -3.78 5.12
C LYS A 27 17.90 -2.40 5.73
N ARG A 28 18.23 -1.40 4.90
CA ARG A 28 18.29 0.01 5.24
C ARG A 28 17.14 0.77 4.59
N TYR A 29 16.59 1.72 5.35
CA TYR A 29 15.58 2.67 4.90
C TYR A 29 16.06 4.08 5.22
N GLU A 30 16.06 4.94 4.22
CA GLU A 30 16.44 6.35 4.33
C GLU A 30 15.16 7.20 4.36
N SER A 31 15.15 8.22 5.21
CA SER A 31 14.07 9.19 5.26
C SER A 31 14.04 10.01 3.97
N ILE A 32 12.87 10.58 3.63
CA ILE A 32 12.73 11.45 2.45
C ILE A 32 13.70 12.64 2.48
N LYS A 33 14.06 13.13 3.68
CA LYS A 33 15.00 14.24 3.86
C LYS A 33 16.47 13.83 3.73
N GLY A 34 16.77 12.53 3.66
CA GLY A 34 18.07 11.99 3.26
C GLY A 34 19.17 12.03 4.32
N LEU A 35 18.84 12.36 5.58
CA LEU A 35 19.79 12.34 6.70
C LEU A 35 19.52 11.11 7.57
N ASP A 36 18.26 10.93 7.94
CA ASP A 36 17.89 9.92 8.93
C ASP A 36 17.74 8.52 8.33
N THR A 37 18.43 7.54 8.93
CA THR A 37 18.52 6.17 8.44
C THR A 37 18.12 5.15 9.51
N VAL A 38 17.19 4.26 9.14
CA VAL A 38 16.79 3.08 9.93
C VAL A 38 17.36 1.83 9.28
N TYR A 39 18.09 1.02 10.04
CA TYR A 39 18.64 -0.25 9.58
C TYR A 39 18.14 -1.40 10.44
N PHE A 40 17.67 -2.45 9.79
CA PHE A 40 17.37 -3.73 10.42
C PHE A 40 18.55 -4.65 10.18
N ASP A 41 19.21 -5.10 11.25
CA ASP A 41 20.36 -5.98 11.12
C ASP A 41 19.98 -7.40 10.68
N GLN A 42 20.96 -8.30 10.58
CA GLN A 42 20.75 -9.70 10.21
C GLN A 42 19.79 -10.48 11.15
N TYR A 43 19.48 -9.94 12.32
CA TYR A 43 18.54 -10.51 13.28
C TYR A 43 17.19 -9.80 13.31
N GLY A 44 17.03 -8.70 12.56
CA GLY A 44 15.84 -7.85 12.57
C GLY A 44 15.81 -6.84 13.72
N ILE A 45 16.95 -6.62 14.38
CA ILE A 45 17.08 -5.61 15.43
C ILE A 45 17.22 -4.24 14.77
N VAL A 46 16.42 -3.28 15.24
CA VAL A 46 16.41 -1.90 14.75
C VAL A 46 17.65 -1.17 15.24
N GLN A 47 18.39 -0.57 14.31
CA GLN A 47 19.52 0.30 14.56
C GLN A 47 19.26 1.67 13.92
N LEU A 48 19.50 2.73 14.69
CA LEU A 48 19.39 4.12 14.23
C LEU A 48 20.81 4.69 14.16
N TYR A 49 21.24 5.12 12.97
CA TYR A 49 22.59 5.67 12.78
C TYR A 49 22.64 7.20 12.93
N GLU A 50 21.52 7.88 12.69
CA GLU A 50 21.37 9.33 12.81
C GLU A 50 20.14 9.68 13.66
N SER A 51 19.90 10.99 13.87
CA SER A 51 18.84 11.48 14.77
C SER A 51 17.46 11.43 14.11
N VAL A 52 16.81 10.27 14.16
CA VAL A 52 15.45 10.14 13.63
C VAL A 52 14.44 10.90 14.51
N SER A 53 13.70 11.80 13.89
CA SER A 53 12.56 12.51 14.46
C SER A 53 11.27 11.69 14.30
N SER A 54 10.29 11.94 15.19
CA SER A 54 8.93 11.43 15.01
C SER A 54 8.22 11.99 13.77
N GLU A 55 8.75 13.07 13.19
CA GLU A 55 8.24 13.71 11.97
C GLU A 55 8.88 13.15 10.68
N ASP A 56 9.85 12.22 10.80
CA ASP A 56 10.48 11.63 9.63
C ASP A 56 9.59 10.60 8.97
N VAL A 57 9.58 10.66 7.65
CA VAL A 57 8.78 9.80 6.78
C VAL A 57 9.72 9.01 5.88
N PHE A 58 9.40 7.73 5.73
CA PHE A 58 10.13 6.76 4.93
C PHE A 58 9.22 6.27 3.80
N ILE A 59 9.73 6.27 2.56
CA ILE A 59 9.02 5.66 1.43
C ILE A 59 9.52 4.23 1.30
N ILE A 60 8.61 3.27 1.45
CA ILE A 60 8.92 1.87 1.21
C ILE A 60 8.21 1.36 -0.04
N GLU A 61 8.91 0.57 -0.85
CA GLU A 61 8.28 -0.25 -1.88
C GLU A 61 7.92 -1.60 -1.26
N THR A 62 6.63 -1.89 -1.20
CA THR A 62 6.10 -3.19 -0.74
C THR A 62 5.33 -3.87 -1.85
N GLU A 63 5.38 -5.19 -1.89
CA GLU A 63 4.53 -6.02 -2.76
C GLU A 63 3.42 -6.61 -1.89
N GLU A 64 2.20 -6.13 -2.09
CA GLU A 64 1.03 -6.59 -1.35
C GLU A 64 0.16 -7.48 -2.23
N GLU A 65 -0.37 -8.54 -1.64
CA GLU A 65 -1.33 -9.39 -2.30
C GLU A 65 -2.75 -8.85 -2.09
N ILE A 66 -3.37 -8.39 -3.17
CA ILE A 66 -4.76 -7.95 -3.17
C ILE A 66 -5.64 -9.09 -3.69
N THR A 67 -6.65 -9.43 -2.91
CA THR A 67 -7.72 -10.37 -3.24
C THR A 67 -9.04 -9.60 -3.25
N GLU A 68 -10.12 -10.23 -3.73
CA GLU A 68 -11.44 -9.59 -3.68
C GLU A 68 -11.91 -9.38 -2.23
N GLU A 69 -11.42 -10.23 -1.32
CA GLU A 69 -11.62 -10.15 0.12
C GLU A 69 -10.68 -9.15 0.80
N THR A 70 -9.71 -8.51 0.13
CA THR A 70 -8.80 -7.57 0.82
C THR A 70 -9.55 -6.28 1.18
N LEU A 71 -9.42 -5.81 2.42
CA LEU A 71 -9.98 -4.52 2.85
C LEU A 71 -9.15 -3.37 2.27
N LEU A 72 -9.73 -2.63 1.31
CA LEU A 72 -9.03 -1.55 0.63
C LEU A 72 -9.44 -0.19 1.25
N PRO A 73 -8.47 0.66 1.58
CA PRO A 73 -8.75 1.90 2.33
C PRO A 73 -9.56 2.90 1.51
N LYS A 74 -9.32 3.00 0.20
CA LYS A 74 -10.01 3.94 -0.69
C LYS A 74 -10.00 3.39 -2.12
N ILE A 75 -11.16 3.20 -2.72
CA ILE A 75 -11.30 2.70 -4.09
C ILE A 75 -12.25 3.58 -4.90
N LEU A 76 -12.01 3.63 -6.21
CA LEU A 76 -12.88 4.25 -7.20
C LEU A 76 -13.50 3.16 -8.05
N ALA A 77 -14.81 2.99 -7.94
CA ALA A 77 -15.61 2.11 -8.79
C ALA A 77 -16.18 2.91 -9.96
N LEU A 78 -15.88 2.46 -11.19
CA LEU A 78 -16.47 2.99 -12.41
C LEU A 78 -17.45 1.96 -12.94
N TYR A 79 -18.73 2.28 -12.87
CA TYR A 79 -19.80 1.43 -13.38
C TYR A 79 -20.20 1.87 -14.80
N ASP A 80 -20.52 0.92 -15.66
CA ASP A 80 -21.03 1.24 -16.99
C ASP A 80 -22.38 1.98 -16.90
N GLY A 81 -22.49 3.09 -17.63
CA GLY A 81 -23.72 3.89 -17.71
C GLY A 81 -24.13 4.63 -16.43
N THR A 82 -23.33 4.64 -15.36
CA THR A 82 -23.63 5.40 -14.14
C THR A 82 -22.45 6.25 -13.66
N LEU A 83 -22.65 7.01 -12.59
CA LEU A 83 -21.61 7.89 -12.06
C LEU A 83 -20.56 7.08 -11.28
N PRO A 84 -19.28 7.50 -11.34
CA PRO A 84 -18.24 6.93 -10.48
C PRO A 84 -18.57 7.05 -9.00
N GLU A 85 -18.18 6.05 -8.22
CA GLU A 85 -18.35 6.01 -6.77
C GLU A 85 -17.00 5.84 -6.07
N ILE A 86 -16.79 6.59 -4.99
CA ILE A 86 -15.63 6.43 -4.11
C ILE A 86 -16.09 5.70 -2.86
N LEU A 87 -15.50 4.53 -2.59
CA LEU A 87 -15.76 3.71 -1.42
C LEU A 87 -14.55 3.72 -0.49
N ILE A 88 -14.79 3.74 0.82
CA ILE A 88 -13.75 3.85 1.86
C ILE A 88 -13.83 2.62 2.77
N ASN A 89 -12.69 1.99 3.04
CA ASN A 89 -12.59 0.77 3.85
C ASN A 89 -13.53 -0.33 3.34
N GLU A 90 -13.45 -0.65 2.05
CA GLU A 90 -14.36 -1.59 1.40
C GLU A 90 -13.60 -2.73 0.72
N ARG A 91 -14.28 -3.86 0.53
CA ARG A 91 -13.75 -5.05 -0.18
C ARG A 91 -14.40 -5.14 -1.55
N ILE A 92 -13.65 -5.63 -2.55
CA ILE A 92 -14.18 -5.77 -3.93
C ILE A 92 -15.35 -6.76 -3.95
N GLU A 93 -15.31 -7.81 -3.14
CA GLU A 93 -16.38 -8.82 -3.03
C GLU A 93 -17.74 -8.24 -2.60
N ASN A 94 -17.75 -7.08 -1.94
CA ASN A 94 -18.98 -6.43 -1.45
C ASN A 94 -19.61 -5.49 -2.49
N ILE A 95 -18.95 -5.28 -3.63
CA ILE A 95 -19.38 -4.36 -4.67
C ILE A 95 -20.11 -5.15 -5.76
N ASP A 96 -21.30 -4.69 -6.14
CA ASP A 96 -22.07 -5.30 -7.23
C ASP A 96 -21.48 -4.91 -8.60
N LEU A 97 -20.45 -5.65 -9.03
CA LEU A 97 -19.68 -5.37 -10.24
C LEU A 97 -20.10 -6.25 -11.42
N ASN A 98 -20.32 -5.62 -12.56
CA ASN A 98 -20.52 -6.24 -13.86
C ASN A 98 -19.22 -6.28 -14.67
N LYS A 99 -19.17 -7.13 -15.71
CA LYS A 99 -17.96 -7.31 -16.54
C LYS A 99 -17.40 -6.03 -17.16
N GLU A 100 -18.23 -5.04 -17.43
CA GLU A 100 -17.80 -3.77 -18.03
C GLU A 100 -17.29 -2.75 -16.99
N ASP A 101 -17.49 -3.03 -15.70
CA ASP A 101 -17.08 -2.15 -14.64
C ASP A 101 -15.55 -2.23 -14.42
N THR A 102 -15.01 -1.23 -13.74
CA THR A 102 -13.60 -1.20 -13.36
C THR A 102 -13.44 -0.65 -11.96
N VAL A 103 -12.51 -1.24 -11.21
CA VAL A 103 -12.17 -0.76 -9.86
C VAL A 103 -10.72 -0.36 -9.82
N TYR A 104 -10.47 0.83 -9.29
CA TYR A 104 -9.14 1.37 -9.04
C TYR A 104 -8.90 1.50 -7.55
N LEU A 105 -7.74 1.06 -7.08
CA LEU A 105 -7.21 1.45 -5.78
C LEU A 105 -6.71 2.89 -5.87
N MET A 106 -7.11 3.74 -4.93
CA MET A 106 -6.65 5.11 -4.84
C MET A 106 -5.58 5.24 -3.76
N GLU A 107 -4.34 5.46 -4.17
CA GLU A 107 -3.23 5.73 -3.23
C GLU A 107 -3.28 7.18 -2.74
N ASP A 108 -3.65 8.09 -3.63
CA ASP A 108 -4.00 9.47 -3.35
C ASP A 108 -5.04 9.97 -4.38
N ASP A 109 -5.32 11.28 -4.41
CA ASP A 109 -6.32 11.85 -5.32
C ASP A 109 -5.88 11.87 -6.80
N THR A 110 -4.63 11.49 -7.09
CA THR A 110 -4.01 11.53 -8.43
C THR A 110 -3.43 10.18 -8.88
N ASN A 111 -3.15 9.27 -7.96
CA ASN A 111 -2.56 7.97 -8.20
C ASN A 111 -3.61 6.86 -8.09
N LEU A 112 -4.02 6.35 -9.25
CA LEU A 112 -5.02 5.29 -9.42
C LEU A 112 -4.36 4.03 -9.98
N THR A 113 -4.50 2.93 -9.26
CA THR A 113 -4.03 1.61 -9.71
C THR A 113 -5.23 0.75 -10.07
N LEU A 114 -5.33 0.31 -11.34
CA LEU A 114 -6.39 -0.60 -11.76
C LEU A 114 -6.22 -1.97 -11.09
N VAL A 115 -7.21 -2.39 -10.31
CA VAL A 115 -7.18 -3.68 -9.58
C VAL A 115 -8.20 -4.68 -10.11
N TRP A 116 -9.28 -4.22 -10.74
CA TRP A 116 -10.34 -5.09 -11.26
C TRP A 116 -10.86 -4.61 -12.61
N LYS A 117 -11.02 -5.52 -13.56
CA LYS A 117 -11.53 -5.25 -14.92
C LYS A 117 -12.02 -6.53 -15.58
N LYS A 118 -13.04 -6.46 -16.43
CA LYS A 118 -13.52 -7.61 -17.23
C LYS A 118 -14.03 -8.80 -16.41
N GLY A 119 -14.52 -8.55 -15.20
CA GLY A 119 -15.02 -9.63 -14.34
C GLY A 119 -13.95 -10.33 -13.51
N GLU A 120 -12.72 -9.82 -13.46
CA GLU A 120 -11.62 -10.44 -12.70
C GLU A 120 -10.63 -9.40 -12.14
N LEU A 121 -9.86 -9.80 -11.12
CA LEU A 121 -8.69 -9.05 -10.67
C LEU A 121 -7.64 -8.97 -11.80
N VAL A 122 -7.12 -7.77 -12.03
CA VAL A 122 -6.01 -7.54 -12.97
C VAL A 122 -4.77 -8.26 -12.44
N LYS A 123 -4.00 -8.93 -13.30
CA LYS A 123 -2.78 -9.67 -12.91
C LYS A 123 -1.51 -8.89 -13.18
#